data_AF-A0A3F3PJC3-F1
#
_entry.id   AF-A0A3F3PJC3-F1
#
_cell.length_a   1.000
_cell.length_b   1.000
_cell.length_c   1.000
_cell.angle_alpha   90.00
_cell.angle_beta   90.00
_cell.angle_gamma   90.00
#
_symmetry.space_group_name_H-M   'P 1'
#
loop_
_entity.id
_entity.type
_entity.pdbx_description
1 polymer ?
#
loop_
_entity_poly.entity_id
_entity_poly.type
_entity_poly.pdbx_seq_one_letter_code
_entity_poly.pdbx_strand_id
1 'polypeptide(L)'
;MLALGLFIVLGLEAGLATASSGLYEPLELFAWDKPNCRGTISWTIFDEISFARNISNFFVAHSFRLNRTLERQEQLDISVTSNFATWYSDKDQLSYNSSSCTTFWQSYYAINGSIACHNTPPFTCHRLWNNPGLPAS
;
A
#
# COMPACT_ATOMS: atom_id res chain seq x y z
N MET A 1 -11.02 17.47 65.88
CA MET A 1 -10.76 18.51 64.86
C MET A 1 -10.80 17.86 63.50
N LEU A 2 -11.74 18.30 62.66
CA LEU A 2 -11.90 17.94 61.26
C LEU A 2 -10.82 18.60 60.38
N ALA A 3 -10.38 17.88 59.35
CA ALA A 3 -10.18 18.33 57.96
C ALA A 3 -9.68 17.11 57.15
N LEU A 4 -10.50 16.41 56.36
CA LEU A 4 -10.90 16.72 54.97
C LEU A 4 -9.72 17.16 54.08
N GLY A 5 -9.34 16.26 53.17
CA GLY A 5 -8.34 16.48 52.13
C GLY A 5 -8.47 15.45 51.02
N LEU A 6 -9.61 15.49 50.33
CA LEU A 6 -9.90 14.77 49.09
C LEU A 6 -8.95 15.29 47.98
N PHE A 7 -8.16 14.41 47.36
CA PHE A 7 -7.57 14.69 46.06
C PHE A 7 -7.93 13.57 45.09
N ILE A 8 -8.97 13.85 44.30
CA ILE A 8 -9.22 13.20 43.03
C ILE A 8 -8.26 13.85 42.03
N VAL A 9 -7.38 13.07 41.42
CA VAL A 9 -6.85 13.40 40.08
C VAL A 9 -6.98 12.15 39.22
N LEU A 10 -8.15 12.10 38.59
CA LEU A 10 -8.43 11.74 37.20
C LEU A 10 -7.32 10.98 36.47
N GLY A 11 -7.72 9.80 35.99
CA GLY A 11 -6.93 8.92 35.15
C GLY A 11 -6.38 9.64 33.92
N LEU A 12 -5.08 9.49 33.73
CA LEU A 12 -4.46 9.56 32.43
C LEU A 12 -4.23 8.11 31.99
N GLU A 13 -5.30 7.44 31.55
CA GLU A 13 -5.09 6.36 30.59
C GLU A 13 -4.58 7.05 29.32
N ALA A 14 -3.27 7.17 29.22
CA ALA A 14 -2.62 7.31 27.94
C ALA A 14 -2.96 6.04 27.17
N GLY A 15 -4.13 6.05 26.52
CA GLY A 15 -4.37 5.20 25.38
C GLY A 15 -3.24 5.52 24.42
N LEU A 16 -2.20 4.69 24.41
CA LEU A 16 -1.46 4.46 23.20
C LEU A 16 -2.50 3.94 22.22
N ALA A 17 -3.11 4.85 21.47
CA ALA A 17 -3.59 4.53 20.16
C ALA A 17 -2.33 4.09 19.42
N THR A 18 -2.03 2.79 19.48
CA THR A 18 -1.27 2.15 18.43
C THR A 18 -2.01 2.52 17.17
N ALA A 19 -1.47 3.50 16.42
CA ALA A 19 -1.92 3.75 15.07
C ALA A 19 -1.92 2.37 14.42
N SER A 20 -3.10 1.86 14.09
CA SER A 20 -3.22 0.57 13.44
C SER A 20 -2.35 0.66 12.19
N SER A 21 -1.17 0.06 12.24
CA SER A 21 -0.22 0.03 11.14
C SER A 21 -0.64 -1.03 10.12
N GLY A 22 -1.96 -1.27 10.02
CA GLY A 22 -2.58 -2.30 9.24
C GLY A 22 -3.41 -1.69 8.13
N LEU A 23 -3.62 -2.51 7.12
CA LEU A 23 -4.58 -2.26 6.06
C LEU A 23 -5.99 -2.05 6.66
N TYR A 24 -6.76 -1.08 6.14
CA TYR A 24 -8.11 -0.85 6.67
C TYR A 24 -9.06 -2.01 6.31
N GLU A 25 -8.99 -2.47 5.07
CA GLU A 25 -9.63 -3.68 4.57
C GLU A 25 -8.84 -4.24 3.38
N PRO A 26 -8.93 -5.53 3.02
CA PRO A 26 -8.23 -6.08 1.86
C PRO A 26 -8.37 -5.21 0.60
N LEU A 27 -7.26 -4.91 -0.06
CA LEU A 27 -7.24 -4.14 -1.31
C LEU A 27 -6.76 -5.03 -2.43
N GLU A 28 -7.48 -5.07 -3.54
CA GLU A 28 -7.03 -5.75 -4.75
C GLU A 28 -6.54 -4.74 -5.77
N LEU A 29 -5.32 -4.97 -6.25
CA LEU A 29 -4.77 -4.28 -7.40
C LEU A 29 -4.83 -5.21 -8.61
N PHE A 30 -5.42 -4.72 -9.69
CA PHE A 30 -5.38 -5.36 -10.99
C PHE A 30 -4.47 -4.55 -11.90
N ALA A 31 -3.50 -5.19 -12.52
CA ALA A 31 -2.54 -4.58 -13.44
C ALA A 31 -2.65 -5.22 -14.82
N TRP A 32 -2.48 -4.42 -15.88
CA TRP A 32 -2.57 -4.86 -17.26
C TRP A 32 -1.32 -4.53 -18.07
N ASP A 33 -0.97 -5.43 -18.99
CA ASP A 33 0.18 -5.28 -19.90
C ASP A 33 -0.04 -4.22 -21.01
N LYS A 34 -1.24 -3.65 -21.12
CA LYS A 34 -1.56 -2.55 -22.05
C LYS A 34 -2.26 -1.40 -21.35
N PRO A 35 -2.26 -0.20 -21.95
CA PRO A 35 -3.09 0.92 -21.48
C PRO A 35 -4.59 0.62 -21.48
N ASN A 36 -5.32 1.39 -20.69
CA ASN A 36 -6.78 1.39 -20.55
C ASN A 36 -7.36 0.09 -19.99
N CYS A 37 -6.59 -0.61 -19.14
CA CYS A 37 -6.97 -1.84 -18.46
C CYS A 37 -7.38 -2.94 -19.46
N ARG A 38 -6.53 -3.14 -20.47
CA ARG A 38 -6.73 -4.11 -21.55
C ARG A 38 -5.57 -5.09 -21.62
N GLY A 39 -5.81 -6.22 -22.27
CA GLY A 39 -4.78 -7.24 -22.49
C GLY A 39 -4.68 -8.22 -21.33
N THR A 40 -3.47 -8.71 -21.06
CA THR A 40 -3.20 -9.69 -20.01
C THR A 40 -3.31 -9.02 -18.65
N ILE A 41 -3.98 -9.69 -17.71
CA ILE A 41 -4.20 -9.19 -16.35
C ILE A 41 -3.33 -9.94 -15.34
N SER A 42 -2.83 -9.21 -14.35
CA SER A 42 -2.21 -9.73 -13.13
C SER A 42 -2.96 -9.14 -11.94
N TRP A 43 -3.18 -9.92 -10.89
CA TRP A 43 -3.81 -9.46 -9.67
C TRP A 43 -2.83 -9.49 -8.50
N THR A 44 -3.07 -8.66 -7.51
CA THR A 44 -2.41 -8.74 -6.20
C THR A 44 -3.42 -8.38 -5.12
N ILE A 45 -3.45 -9.19 -4.07
CA ILE A 45 -4.27 -8.95 -2.87
C ILE A 45 -3.32 -8.41 -1.81
N PHE A 46 -3.60 -7.19 -1.36
CA PHE A 46 -2.98 -6.63 -0.16
C PHE A 46 -3.79 -7.06 1.06
N ASP A 47 -3.14 -7.76 1.97
CA ASP A 47 -3.64 -8.25 3.26
C ASP A 47 -2.53 -8.10 4.31
N GLU A 48 -2.71 -8.69 5.50
CA GLU A 48 -1.70 -8.61 6.58
C GLU A 48 -0.32 -9.15 6.20
N ILE A 49 -0.22 -10.03 5.20
CA ILE A 49 1.02 -10.70 4.79
C ILE A 49 1.74 -9.92 3.69
N SER A 50 0.98 -9.29 2.81
CA SER A 50 1.50 -8.56 1.64
C SER A 50 1.54 -7.04 1.84
N PHE A 51 0.91 -6.51 2.89
CA PHE A 51 0.97 -5.11 3.26
C PHE A 51 2.40 -4.65 3.56
N ALA A 52 2.72 -3.43 3.13
CA ALA A 52 4.03 -2.79 3.19
C ALA A 52 5.17 -3.52 2.46
N ARG A 53 4.89 -4.60 1.72
CA ARG A 53 5.88 -5.33 0.93
C ARG A 53 5.96 -4.81 -0.49
N ASN A 54 7.15 -4.88 -1.06
CA ASN A 54 7.36 -4.68 -2.49
C ASN A 54 6.95 -5.96 -3.22
N ILE A 55 5.98 -5.87 -4.12
CA ILE A 55 5.42 -7.00 -4.85
C ILE A 55 5.64 -6.78 -6.34
N SER A 56 6.15 -7.79 -7.05
CA SER A 56 6.31 -7.75 -8.50
C SER A 56 5.06 -8.22 -9.24
N ASN A 57 4.79 -7.66 -10.40
CA ASN A 57 3.82 -8.18 -11.36
C ASN A 57 4.40 -9.38 -12.13
N PHE A 58 3.53 -10.15 -12.79
CA PHE A 58 3.95 -11.21 -13.73
C PHE A 58 4.61 -10.66 -15.01
N PHE A 59 4.30 -9.42 -15.37
CA PHE A 59 4.76 -8.75 -16.58
C PHE A 59 4.93 -7.25 -16.33
N VAL A 60 5.49 -6.53 -17.31
CA VAL A 60 5.53 -5.06 -17.28
C VAL A 60 4.13 -4.52 -17.51
N ALA A 61 3.57 -3.84 -16.52
CA ALA A 61 2.23 -3.28 -16.57
C ALA A 61 2.24 -1.83 -17.04
N HIS A 62 1.17 -1.42 -17.71
CA HIS A 62 0.97 -0.10 -18.30
C HIS A 62 -0.34 0.57 -17.84
N SER A 63 -1.18 -0.17 -17.12
CA SER A 63 -2.35 0.40 -16.45
C SER A 63 -2.74 -0.46 -15.25
N PHE A 64 -3.50 0.13 -14.33
CA PHE A 64 -4.08 -0.59 -13.20
C PHE A 64 -5.46 -0.03 -12.80
N ARG A 65 -6.17 -0.81 -11.98
CA ARG A 65 -7.33 -0.35 -11.22
C ARG A 65 -7.31 -1.02 -9.84
N LEU A 66 -8.08 -0.45 -8.92
CA LEU A 66 -8.30 -1.02 -7.61
C LEU A 66 -9.73 -1.55 -7.48
N ASN A 67 -9.98 -2.54 -6.62
CA ASN A 67 -11.35 -2.97 -6.29
C ASN A 67 -12.12 -1.94 -5.45
N ARG A 68 -11.40 -1.10 -4.70
CA ARG A 68 -11.91 0.04 -3.94
C ARG A 68 -10.94 1.23 -4.04
N THR A 69 -11.40 2.41 -3.66
CA THR A 69 -10.52 3.58 -3.49
C THR A 69 -9.53 3.34 -2.35
N LEU A 70 -8.38 4.01 -2.41
CA LEU A 70 -7.47 4.11 -1.26
C LEU A 70 -8.15 4.93 -0.16
N GLU A 71 -7.86 4.62 1.10
CA GLU A 71 -8.48 5.29 2.25
C GLU A 71 -7.45 5.90 3.20
N ARG A 72 -7.78 7.08 3.74
CA ARG A 72 -7.02 7.76 4.80
C ARG A 72 -5.54 7.87 4.45
N GLN A 73 -4.70 7.12 5.15
CA GLN A 73 -3.24 7.12 5.03
C GLN A 73 -2.71 6.07 4.05
N GLU A 74 -3.56 5.31 3.38
CA GLU A 74 -3.12 4.33 2.39
C GLU A 74 -2.44 5.04 1.21
N GLN A 75 -1.23 4.58 0.92
CA GLN A 75 -0.42 5.01 -0.20
C GLN A 75 -0.04 3.77 -1.03
N LEU A 76 -0.42 3.80 -2.30
CA LEU A 76 0.03 2.84 -3.29
C LEU A 76 1.19 3.46 -4.08
N ASP A 77 2.36 2.85 -3.98
CA ASP A 77 3.50 3.21 -4.82
C ASP A 77 3.63 2.21 -5.97
N ILE A 78 3.89 2.73 -7.17
CA ILE A 78 4.35 1.92 -8.30
C ILE A 78 5.83 2.16 -8.55
N SER A 79 6.56 1.08 -8.85
CA SER A 79 8.00 1.10 -9.09
C SER A 79 8.39 0.22 -10.26
N VAL A 80 9.60 0.45 -10.75
CA VAL A 80 10.28 -0.44 -11.70
C VAL A 80 11.41 -1.16 -11.01
N THR A 81 11.70 -2.37 -11.49
CA THR A 81 12.93 -3.06 -11.15
C THR A 81 14.12 -2.27 -11.66
N SER A 82 15.19 -2.24 -10.88
CA SER A 82 16.47 -1.67 -11.30
C SER A 82 17.18 -2.51 -12.37
N ASN A 83 16.82 -3.78 -12.52
CA ASN A 83 17.41 -4.69 -13.50
C ASN A 83 16.41 -5.74 -14.00
N PHE A 84 16.02 -5.64 -15.27
CA PHE A 84 15.12 -6.60 -15.92
C PHE A 84 15.72 -8.00 -16.12
N ALA A 85 17.05 -8.15 -16.14
CA ALA A 85 17.71 -9.44 -16.35
C ALA A 85 17.71 -10.32 -15.09
N THR A 86 17.64 -9.72 -13.90
CA THR A 86 17.60 -10.42 -12.60
C THR A 86 16.22 -10.36 -11.94
N TRP A 87 15.28 -9.63 -12.53
CA TRP A 87 13.90 -9.52 -12.08
C TRP A 87 13.09 -10.73 -12.53
N TYR A 88 12.41 -11.35 -11.58
CA TYR A 88 11.50 -12.46 -11.82
C TYR A 88 10.24 -12.22 -11.01
N SER A 89 9.10 -12.27 -11.70
CA SER A 89 7.76 -12.08 -11.10
C SER A 89 7.52 -12.91 -9.85
N ASP A 90 8.02 -14.13 -9.83
CA ASP A 90 7.69 -15.11 -8.79
C ASP A 90 8.58 -14.95 -7.55
N LYS A 91 9.74 -14.30 -7.69
CA LYS A 91 10.70 -14.14 -6.59
C LYS A 91 10.28 -13.01 -5.65
N ASP A 92 9.91 -11.84 -6.15
CA ASP A 92 9.51 -10.72 -5.28
C ASP A 92 8.05 -10.85 -4.77
N GLN A 93 7.21 -11.69 -5.38
CA GLN A 93 5.90 -12.07 -4.80
C GLN A 93 6.04 -13.01 -3.59
N LEU A 94 6.95 -14.00 -3.67
CA LEU A 94 7.01 -15.11 -2.72
C LEU A 94 8.17 -15.05 -1.73
N SER A 95 9.22 -14.27 -2.02
CA SER A 95 10.39 -14.15 -1.14
C SER A 95 10.23 -12.98 -0.15
N TYR A 96 10.59 -13.23 1.10
CA TYR A 96 10.61 -12.21 2.15
C TYR A 96 11.77 -11.21 1.97
N ASN A 97 12.86 -11.61 1.29
CA ASN A 97 14.11 -10.84 1.18
C ASN A 97 14.40 -10.32 -0.23
N SER A 98 13.47 -10.46 -1.16
CA SER A 98 13.70 -10.00 -2.53
C SER A 98 13.28 -8.52 -2.64
N SER A 99 14.19 -7.65 -3.08
CA SER A 99 13.87 -6.24 -3.31
C SER A 99 14.54 -5.71 -4.59
N SER A 100 14.16 -6.30 -5.73
CA SER A 100 14.54 -5.76 -7.04
C SER A 100 13.85 -4.40 -7.33
N CYS A 101 12.74 -4.14 -6.65
CA CYS A 101 11.90 -2.95 -6.76
C CYS A 101 12.39 -1.83 -5.83
N THR A 102 13.23 -0.92 -6.35
CA THR A 102 13.87 0.13 -5.53
C THR A 102 13.57 1.55 -6.01
N THR A 103 13.08 1.71 -7.24
CA THR A 103 12.86 3.04 -7.83
C THR A 103 11.36 3.29 -8.01
N PHE A 104 10.79 4.10 -7.12
CA PHE A 104 9.38 4.51 -7.18
C PHE A 104 9.17 5.64 -8.17
N TRP A 105 8.22 5.45 -9.09
CA TRP A 105 7.94 6.41 -10.17
C TRP A 105 6.77 7.31 -9.83
N GLN A 106 5.76 6.73 -9.17
CA GLN A 106 4.52 7.42 -8.89
C GLN A 106 3.86 6.84 -7.65
N SER A 107 3.20 7.72 -6.90
CA SER A 107 2.43 7.38 -5.72
C SER A 107 0.98 7.80 -5.90
N TYR A 108 0.08 6.97 -5.40
CA TYR A 108 -1.35 7.19 -5.34
C TYR A 108 -1.80 7.19 -3.88
N TYR A 109 -2.80 8.00 -3.60
CA TYR A 109 -3.38 8.32 -2.29
C TYR A 109 -4.91 8.23 -2.39
N ALA A 110 -5.63 8.38 -1.29
CA ALA A 110 -7.09 8.38 -1.29
C ALA A 110 -7.74 9.32 -2.34
N ILE A 111 -7.12 10.48 -2.62
CA ILE A 111 -7.65 11.49 -3.55
C ILE A 111 -7.52 11.12 -5.04
N ASN A 112 -6.60 10.22 -5.40
CA ASN A 112 -6.29 9.90 -6.80
C ASN A 112 -6.18 8.39 -7.08
N GLY A 113 -6.15 7.55 -6.05
CA GLY A 113 -6.30 6.10 -6.11
C GLY A 113 -7.77 5.74 -6.18
N SER A 114 -8.25 5.43 -7.39
CA SER A 114 -9.66 5.18 -7.68
C SER A 114 -9.89 3.81 -8.29
N ILE A 115 -11.14 3.34 -8.20
CA ILE A 115 -11.65 2.15 -8.91
C ILE A 115 -11.68 2.31 -10.44
N ALA A 116 -11.50 3.55 -10.92
CA ALA A 116 -11.31 3.82 -12.34
C ALA A 116 -9.99 3.22 -12.86
N CYS A 117 -9.92 3.05 -14.17
CA CYS A 117 -8.67 2.63 -14.81
C CYS A 117 -7.67 3.79 -14.88
N HIS A 118 -6.43 3.54 -14.46
CA HIS A 118 -5.32 4.49 -14.53
C HIS A 118 -4.29 4.01 -15.54
N ASN A 119 -4.00 4.84 -16.55
CA ASN A 119 -2.82 4.65 -17.37
C ASN A 119 -1.60 5.11 -16.61
N THR A 120 -0.52 4.33 -16.68
CA THR A 120 0.72 4.62 -15.99
C THR A 120 1.90 4.53 -16.94
N PRO A 121 3.04 5.13 -16.59
CA PRO A 121 4.31 4.65 -17.11
C PRO A 121 4.47 3.13 -16.85
N PRO A 122 5.34 2.45 -17.61
CA PRO A 122 5.61 1.04 -17.41
C PRO A 122 6.07 0.77 -15.96
N PHE A 123 5.45 -0.18 -15.27
CA PHE A 123 5.83 -0.57 -13.91
C PHE A 123 5.87 -2.09 -13.76
N THR A 124 6.82 -2.58 -12.98
CA THR A 124 6.97 -4.01 -12.70
C THR A 124 6.63 -4.36 -11.27
N CYS A 125 6.49 -3.37 -10.41
CA CYS A 125 6.32 -3.57 -8.98
C CYS A 125 5.36 -2.55 -8.37
N HIS A 126 4.80 -2.92 -7.23
CA HIS A 126 3.95 -2.05 -6.45
C HIS A 126 4.07 -2.34 -4.95
N ARG A 127 3.72 -1.37 -4.12
CA ARG A 127 3.67 -1.50 -2.65
C ARG A 127 2.52 -0.68 -2.10
N LEU A 128 1.69 -1.29 -1.27
CA LEU A 128 0.68 -0.59 -0.47
C LEU A 128 1.14 -0.48 0.98
N TRP A 129 1.07 0.71 1.56
CA TRP A 129 1.46 0.95 2.95
C TRP A 129 0.73 2.16 3.53
N ASN A 130 0.73 2.31 4.86
CA ASN A 130 0.18 3.50 5.51
C ASN A 130 1.27 4.56 5.65
N ASN A 131 1.10 5.70 4.98
CA ASN A 131 1.98 6.85 5.11
C ASN A 131 1.51 7.76 6.25
N PRO A 132 2.23 7.80 7.40
CA PRO A 132 1.83 8.62 8.55
C PRO A 132 1.93 10.13 8.28
N GLY A 133 2.55 10.55 7.18
CA GLY A 133 2.57 11.94 6.72
C GLY A 133 1.29 12.39 6.02
N LEU A 134 0.36 11.48 5.71
CA LEU A 134 -0.96 11.80 5.15
C LEU A 134 -1.99 12.08 6.24
N PRO A 135 -3.04 12.87 5.97
CA PRO A 135 -4.16 13.05 6.89
C PRO A 135 -4.80 11.71 7.26
N ALA A 136 -5.12 11.52 8.54
CA ALA A 136 -5.80 10.33 9.04
C ALA A 136 -7.31 10.30 8.74
N SER A 137 -7.86 11.41 8.22
CA SER A 137 -9.29 11.67 8.06
C SER A 137 -9.58 12.62 6.90
#